data_AF-A0A2M9EWE0-F1
#
_entry.id   AF-A0A2M9EWE0-F1
#
_cell.length_a   1.000
_cell.length_b   1.000
_cell.length_c   1.000
_cell.angle_alpha   90.00
_cell.angle_beta   90.00
_cell.angle_gamma   90.00
#
_symmetry.space_group_name_H-M   'P 1'
#
loop_
_entity.id
_entity.type
_entity.pdbx_description
1 polymer ?
#
loop_
_entity_poly.entity_id
_entity_poly.type
_entity_poly.pdbx_seq_one_letter_code
_entity_poly.pdbx_strand_id
1 'polypeptide(L)'
;MKEKIEELLNDSESKLKEIEDLYKSIYDEDGLKQEIDEFYENISSKNKDINELKEDSVATLGGLEDFYNKILGREDENGKKAGGLKQEIEQRKIELDNFKQKQEERYEELNKQIENLLPGATSAGLSSAYNEMRNKFSKSAKWYGWGFYASLFFLLLLIFRIRDLSIIKDIPLDKGLGISLLAFLGNFSVKLPFILPVLWLVIFVSKRRSEAERLTQEYAHKESLAKSYDSYKQQIEKLSEENQKELLPVLMENMIKAIALNPAETLDKKHQSDSPISEILKDKNFINSIADRVKDSSSKSK
;
A
#
# COMPACT_ATOMS: atom_id res chain seq x y z
N MET A 1 -73.60 -97.39 -79.31
CA MET A 1 -73.96 -95.96 -79.32
C MET A 1 -74.17 -95.43 -77.90
N LYS A 2 -74.87 -96.17 -77.02
CA LYS A 2 -75.09 -95.78 -75.61
C LYS A 2 -73.82 -95.76 -74.73
N GLU A 3 -72.98 -96.80 -74.77
CA GLU A 3 -71.71 -96.87 -74.01
C GLU A 3 -70.75 -95.73 -74.34
N LYS A 4 -70.61 -95.37 -75.63
CA LYS A 4 -69.70 -94.30 -76.07
C LYS A 4 -70.16 -92.91 -75.64
N ILE A 5 -71.46 -92.74 -75.42
CA ILE A 5 -72.04 -91.50 -74.87
C ILE A 5 -71.83 -91.44 -73.35
N GLU A 6 -71.96 -92.57 -72.63
CA GLU A 6 -71.66 -92.66 -71.19
C GLU A 6 -70.17 -92.46 -70.89
N GLU A 7 -69.27 -92.99 -71.73
CA GLU A 7 -67.82 -92.79 -71.59
C GLU A 7 -67.42 -91.32 -71.79
N LEU A 8 -67.99 -90.66 -72.81
CA LEU A 8 -67.80 -89.21 -73.04
C LEU A 8 -68.43 -88.36 -71.93
N LEU A 9 -69.56 -88.79 -71.35
CA LEU A 9 -70.20 -88.11 -70.22
C LEU A 9 -69.30 -88.19 -68.97
N ASN A 10 -68.77 -89.38 -68.66
CA ASN A 10 -67.86 -89.58 -67.53
C ASN A 10 -66.53 -88.82 -67.70
N ASP A 11 -65.95 -88.79 -68.90
CA ASP A 11 -64.74 -87.98 -69.18
C ASP A 11 -65.04 -86.48 -69.02
N SER A 12 -66.21 -86.03 -69.48
CA SER A 12 -66.66 -84.64 -69.30
C SER A 12 -66.89 -84.29 -67.82
N GLU A 13 -67.47 -85.19 -67.03
CA GLU A 13 -67.65 -85.00 -65.58
C GLU A 13 -66.31 -85.00 -64.83
N SER A 14 -65.37 -85.86 -65.24
CA SER A 14 -64.01 -85.88 -64.69
C SER A 14 -63.26 -84.58 -64.98
N LYS A 15 -63.32 -84.09 -66.23
CA LYS A 15 -62.73 -82.80 -66.61
C LYS A 15 -63.39 -81.62 -65.90
N LEU A 16 -64.70 -81.67 -65.69
CA LEU A 16 -65.42 -80.67 -64.89
C LEU A 16 -64.92 -80.63 -63.44
N LYS A 17 -64.71 -81.79 -62.82
CA LYS A 17 -64.09 -81.87 -61.48
C LYS A 17 -62.67 -81.32 -61.45
N GLU A 18 -61.83 -81.68 -62.42
CA GLU A 18 -60.47 -81.13 -62.52
C GLU A 18 -60.49 -79.60 -62.68
N ILE A 19 -61.43 -79.06 -63.45
CA ILE A 19 -61.64 -77.61 -63.62
C ILE A 19 -62.12 -76.97 -62.31
N GLU A 20 -63.04 -77.59 -61.58
CA GLU A 20 -63.50 -77.10 -60.27
C GLU A 20 -62.39 -77.13 -59.22
N ASP A 21 -61.57 -78.18 -59.18
CA ASP A 21 -60.43 -78.30 -58.28
C ASP A 21 -59.33 -77.28 -58.61
N LEU A 22 -59.06 -77.05 -59.91
CA LEU A 22 -58.19 -75.97 -60.36
C LEU A 22 -58.75 -74.59 -59.99
N TYR A 23 -60.06 -74.39 -60.18
CA TYR A 23 -60.71 -73.13 -59.83
C TYR A 23 -60.59 -72.84 -58.34
N LYS A 24 -60.82 -73.85 -57.48
CA LYS A 24 -60.62 -73.72 -56.03
C LYS A 24 -59.15 -73.45 -55.68
N SER A 25 -58.20 -74.20 -56.24
CA SER A 25 -56.77 -73.99 -55.98
C SER A 25 -56.27 -72.60 -56.38
N ILE A 26 -56.94 -71.92 -57.32
CA ILE A 26 -56.54 -70.58 -57.78
C ILE A 26 -57.32 -69.47 -57.07
N TYR A 27 -58.63 -69.65 -56.85
CA TYR A 27 -59.55 -68.54 -56.49
C TYR A 27 -60.29 -68.71 -55.15
N ASP A 28 -60.16 -69.84 -54.46
CA ASP A 28 -60.76 -70.01 -53.12
C ASP A 28 -60.00 -69.20 -52.06
N GLU A 29 -60.52 -69.13 -50.83
CA GLU A 29 -59.95 -68.32 -49.73
C GLU A 29 -58.48 -68.68 -49.39
N ASP A 30 -58.05 -69.92 -49.66
CA ASP A 30 -56.66 -70.37 -49.49
C ASP A 30 -55.95 -70.60 -50.85
N GLY A 31 -56.51 -70.07 -51.93
CA GLY A 31 -56.01 -70.25 -53.29
C GLY A 31 -54.81 -69.36 -53.61
N LEU A 32 -54.09 -69.71 -54.68
CA LEU A 32 -52.88 -69.01 -55.14
C LEU A 32 -53.07 -67.49 -55.31
N LYS A 33 -54.27 -67.02 -55.68
CA LYS A 33 -54.55 -65.59 -55.80
C LYS A 33 -54.42 -64.85 -54.47
N GLN A 34 -54.94 -65.42 -53.39
CA GLN A 34 -54.91 -64.80 -52.08
C GLN A 34 -53.50 -64.76 -51.50
N GLU A 35 -52.72 -65.83 -51.67
CA GLU A 35 -51.28 -65.83 -51.35
C GLU A 35 -50.53 -64.75 -52.12
N ILE A 36 -50.80 -64.60 -53.43
CA ILE A 36 -50.17 -63.56 -54.26
C ILE A 36 -50.55 -62.16 -53.77
N ASP A 37 -51.82 -61.92 -53.42
CA ASP A 37 -52.30 -60.64 -52.90
C ASP A 37 -51.64 -60.32 -51.54
N GLU A 38 -51.55 -61.29 -50.62
CA GLU A 38 -50.81 -61.14 -49.35
C GLU A 38 -49.31 -60.89 -49.56
N PHE A 39 -48.69 -61.55 -50.54
CA PHE A 39 -47.30 -61.29 -50.92
C PHE A 39 -47.12 -59.87 -51.45
N TYR A 40 -48.03 -59.39 -52.29
CA TYR A 40 -48.01 -58.01 -52.80
C TYR A 40 -48.16 -56.99 -51.68
N GLU A 41 -49.09 -57.20 -50.74
CA GLU A 41 -49.25 -56.32 -49.57
C GLU A 41 -47.99 -56.32 -48.69
N ASN A 42 -47.40 -57.48 -48.43
CA ASN A 42 -46.16 -57.61 -47.67
C ASN A 42 -44.96 -56.96 -48.37
N ILE A 43 -44.85 -57.07 -49.70
CA ILE A 43 -43.81 -56.39 -50.48
C ILE A 43 -44.01 -54.88 -50.43
N SER A 44 -45.26 -54.42 -50.55
CA SER A 44 -45.61 -53.00 -50.48
C SER A 44 -45.28 -52.41 -49.11
N SER A 45 -45.66 -53.08 -48.02
CA SER A 45 -45.36 -52.65 -46.65
C SER A 45 -43.86 -52.64 -46.37
N LYS A 46 -43.13 -53.70 -46.73
CA LYS A 46 -41.67 -53.75 -46.57
C LYS A 46 -40.96 -52.68 -47.38
N ASN A 47 -41.42 -52.37 -48.60
CA ASN A 47 -40.85 -51.27 -49.38
C ASN A 47 -41.06 -49.92 -48.71
N LYS A 48 -42.21 -49.71 -48.06
CA LYS A 48 -42.47 -48.50 -47.28
C LYS A 48 -41.50 -48.41 -46.09
N ASP A 49 -41.35 -49.49 -45.31
CA ASP A 49 -40.42 -49.54 -44.18
C ASP A 49 -38.96 -49.29 -44.61
N ILE A 50 -38.54 -49.85 -45.75
CA ILE A 50 -37.19 -49.63 -46.30
C ILE A 50 -36.98 -48.16 -46.68
N ASN A 51 -38.00 -47.51 -47.25
CA ASN A 51 -37.90 -46.10 -47.60
C ASN A 51 -37.84 -45.21 -46.35
N GLU A 52 -38.66 -45.49 -45.34
CA GLU A 52 -38.59 -44.78 -44.05
C GLU A 52 -37.22 -44.97 -43.38
N LEU A 53 -36.71 -46.20 -43.31
CA LEU A 53 -35.38 -46.49 -42.75
C LEU A 53 -34.26 -45.78 -43.51
N LYS A 54 -34.39 -45.67 -44.83
CA LYS A 54 -33.46 -44.96 -45.69
C LYS A 54 -33.49 -43.46 -45.42
N GLU A 55 -34.67 -42.86 -45.31
CA GLU A 55 -34.82 -41.43 -44.96
C GLU A 55 -34.23 -41.14 -43.59
N ASP A 56 -34.52 -41.96 -42.57
CA ASP A 56 -33.97 -41.84 -41.23
C ASP A 56 -32.44 -41.95 -41.22
N SER A 57 -31.90 -42.90 -41.98
CA SER A 57 -30.44 -43.09 -42.13
C SER A 57 -29.78 -41.89 -42.79
N VAL A 58 -30.40 -41.31 -43.82
CA VAL A 58 -29.91 -40.09 -44.47
C VAL A 58 -29.93 -38.91 -43.49
N ALA A 59 -31.00 -38.76 -42.72
CA ALA A 59 -31.12 -37.71 -41.71
C ALA A 59 -30.07 -37.86 -40.59
N THR A 60 -29.85 -39.07 -40.08
CA THR A 60 -28.83 -39.34 -39.04
C THR A 60 -27.42 -39.15 -39.57
N LEU A 61 -27.12 -39.56 -40.80
CA LEU A 61 -25.82 -39.31 -41.42
C LEU A 61 -25.55 -37.81 -41.60
N GLY A 62 -26.55 -37.04 -42.03
CA GLY A 62 -26.44 -35.59 -42.12
C GLY A 62 -26.18 -34.93 -40.75
N GLY A 63 -26.90 -35.36 -39.71
CA GLY A 63 -26.67 -34.88 -38.34
C GLY A 63 -25.29 -35.24 -37.79
N LEU A 64 -24.78 -36.43 -38.13
CA LEU A 64 -23.43 -36.86 -37.73
C LEU A 64 -22.35 -36.05 -38.45
N GLU A 65 -22.54 -35.75 -39.73
CA GLU A 65 -21.64 -34.91 -40.51
C GLU A 65 -21.60 -33.48 -39.96
N ASP A 66 -22.75 -32.89 -39.61
CA ASP A 66 -22.83 -31.58 -38.97
C ASP A 66 -22.12 -31.56 -37.61
N PHE A 67 -22.34 -32.58 -36.78
CA PHE A 67 -21.65 -32.73 -35.51
C PHE A 67 -20.13 -32.84 -35.70
N TYR A 68 -19.70 -33.68 -36.64
CA TYR A 68 -18.30 -33.89 -36.96
C TYR A 68 -17.63 -32.59 -37.43
N ASN A 69 -18.29 -31.84 -38.31
CA ASN A 69 -17.84 -30.53 -38.78
C ASN A 69 -17.77 -29.49 -37.65
N LYS A 70 -18.72 -29.53 -36.71
CA LYS A 70 -18.74 -28.61 -35.56
C LYS A 70 -17.63 -28.89 -34.54
N ILE A 71 -17.30 -30.17 -34.31
CA ILE A 71 -16.27 -30.57 -33.35
C ILE A 71 -14.86 -30.44 -33.95
N LEU A 72 -14.65 -30.93 -35.16
CA LEU A 72 -13.33 -31.06 -35.78
C LEU A 72 -13.01 -29.99 -36.82
N GLY A 73 -14.00 -29.21 -37.27
CA GLY A 73 -13.86 -28.23 -38.34
C GLY A 73 -14.13 -28.82 -39.72
N ARG A 74 -14.29 -27.94 -40.71
CA ARG A 74 -14.41 -28.31 -42.12
C ARG A 74 -13.03 -28.36 -42.76
N GLU A 75 -12.87 -29.21 -43.77
CA GLU A 75 -11.63 -29.20 -44.56
C GLU A 75 -11.58 -27.92 -45.41
N ASP A 76 -10.44 -27.24 -45.34
CA ASP A 76 -10.12 -26.12 -46.23
C ASP A 76 -9.71 -26.62 -47.63
N GLU A 77 -9.50 -25.70 -48.56
CA GLU A 77 -9.08 -25.98 -49.94
C GLU A 77 -7.74 -26.74 -50.04
N ASN A 78 -6.98 -26.83 -48.94
CA ASN A 78 -5.70 -27.52 -48.84
C ASN A 78 -5.79 -28.87 -48.08
N GLY A 79 -7.00 -29.34 -47.75
CA GLY A 79 -7.22 -30.58 -47.01
C GLY A 79 -6.86 -30.49 -45.52
N LYS A 80 -6.66 -29.29 -44.98
CA LYS A 80 -6.46 -29.07 -43.54
C LYS A 80 -7.81 -28.76 -42.90
N LYS A 81 -8.11 -29.42 -41.78
CA LYS A 81 -9.29 -29.08 -40.98
C LYS A 81 -9.11 -27.70 -40.36
N ALA A 82 -9.99 -26.77 -40.71
CA ALA A 82 -10.00 -25.41 -40.20
C ALA A 82 -11.27 -25.18 -39.36
N GLY A 83 -11.07 -24.61 -38.16
CA GLY A 83 -12.14 -24.32 -37.21
C GLY A 83 -12.53 -25.52 -36.33
N GLY A 84 -13.75 -25.44 -35.78
CA GLY A 84 -14.28 -26.43 -34.86
C GLY A 84 -13.88 -26.20 -33.41
N LEU A 85 -14.72 -26.73 -32.50
CA LEU A 85 -14.56 -26.59 -31.06
C LEU A 85 -13.20 -27.08 -30.55
N LYS A 86 -12.63 -28.13 -31.15
CA LYS A 86 -11.32 -28.66 -30.73
C LYS A 86 -10.20 -27.62 -30.90
N GLN A 87 -10.15 -26.94 -32.03
CA GLN A 87 -9.14 -25.91 -32.28
C GLN A 87 -9.36 -24.68 -31.42
N GLU A 88 -10.62 -24.27 -31.25
CA GLU A 88 -10.97 -23.13 -30.40
C GLU A 88 -10.59 -23.39 -28.93
N ILE A 89 -10.83 -24.60 -28.41
CA ILE A 89 -10.44 -24.96 -27.04
C ILE A 89 -8.92 -24.93 -26.87
N GLU A 90 -8.15 -25.48 -27.82
CA GLU A 90 -6.68 -25.43 -27.73
C GLU A 90 -6.15 -24.00 -27.85
N GLN A 91 -6.71 -23.18 -28.75
CA GLN A 91 -6.35 -21.77 -28.83
C GLN A 91 -6.66 -21.02 -27.54
N ARG A 92 -7.87 -21.19 -26.99
CA ARG A 92 -8.27 -20.58 -25.71
C ARG A 92 -7.39 -21.05 -24.56
N LYS A 93 -6.94 -22.31 -24.57
CA LYS A 93 -6.01 -22.83 -23.56
C LYS A 93 -4.65 -22.13 -23.63
N ILE A 94 -4.10 -21.99 -24.83
CA ILE A 94 -2.85 -21.25 -25.07
C ILE A 94 -3.01 -19.77 -24.66
N GLU A 95 -4.14 -19.15 -25.00
CA GLU A 95 -4.45 -17.77 -24.59
C GLU A 95 -4.57 -17.63 -23.08
N LEU A 96 -5.20 -18.59 -22.39
CA LEU A 96 -5.30 -18.61 -20.93
C LEU A 96 -3.95 -18.80 -20.26
N ASP A 97 -3.10 -19.68 -20.77
CA ASP A 97 -1.75 -19.89 -20.24
C ASP A 97 -0.90 -18.62 -20.43
N ASN A 98 -0.95 -18.00 -21.61
CA ASN A 98 -0.30 -16.72 -21.88
C ASN A 98 -0.85 -15.58 -21.00
N PHE A 99 -2.17 -15.54 -20.79
CA PHE A 99 -2.79 -14.56 -19.92
C PHE A 99 -2.33 -14.75 -18.48
N LYS A 100 -2.31 -16.00 -17.99
CA LYS A 100 -1.83 -16.33 -16.66
C LYS A 100 -0.37 -15.88 -16.46
N GLN A 101 0.52 -16.22 -17.39
CA GLN A 101 1.91 -15.80 -17.32
C GLN A 101 2.03 -14.26 -17.29
N LYS A 102 1.31 -13.55 -18.17
CA LYS A 102 1.29 -12.08 -18.16
C LYS A 102 0.77 -11.51 -16.84
N GLN A 103 -0.23 -12.14 -16.21
CA GLN A 103 -0.71 -11.69 -14.92
C GLN A 103 0.30 -11.95 -13.82
N GLU A 104 0.96 -13.11 -13.79
CA GLU A 104 2.04 -13.40 -12.84
C GLU A 104 3.17 -12.38 -12.94
N GLU A 105 3.65 -12.08 -14.16
CA GLU A 105 4.66 -11.04 -14.42
C GLU A 105 4.20 -9.65 -13.92
N ARG A 106 2.95 -9.25 -14.22
CA ARG A 106 2.39 -7.97 -13.74
C ARG A 106 2.25 -7.93 -12.23
N TYR A 107 1.86 -9.04 -11.58
CA TYR A 107 1.75 -9.12 -10.14
C TYR A 107 3.11 -8.98 -9.45
N GLU A 108 4.14 -9.66 -9.97
CA GLU A 108 5.50 -9.51 -9.44
C GLU A 108 6.03 -8.09 -9.61
N GLU A 109 5.83 -7.48 -10.79
CA GLU A 109 6.27 -6.11 -11.04
C GLU A 109 5.53 -5.11 -10.14
N LEU A 110 4.22 -5.28 -9.94
CA LEU A 110 3.43 -4.45 -9.05
C LEU A 110 3.90 -4.60 -7.60
N ASN A 111 4.14 -5.82 -7.12
CA ASN A 111 4.68 -6.05 -5.77
C ASN A 111 6.04 -5.37 -5.59
N LYS A 112 6.95 -5.51 -6.56
CA LYS A 112 8.25 -4.80 -6.54
C LYS A 112 8.08 -3.29 -6.48
N GLN A 113 7.13 -2.72 -7.25
CA GLN A 113 6.84 -1.29 -7.19
C GLN A 113 6.30 -0.87 -5.82
N ILE A 114 5.39 -1.65 -5.22
CA ILE A 114 4.85 -1.38 -3.89
C ILE A 114 5.97 -1.42 -2.84
N GLU A 115 6.81 -2.45 -2.86
CA GLU A 115 7.96 -2.59 -1.95
C GLU A 115 8.97 -1.44 -2.12
N ASN A 116 9.20 -0.98 -3.34
CA ASN A 116 10.07 0.17 -3.62
C ASN A 116 9.47 1.51 -3.17
N LEU A 117 8.13 1.66 -3.21
CA LEU A 117 7.45 2.89 -2.80
C LEU A 117 7.24 2.99 -1.28
N LEU A 118 7.20 1.86 -0.56
CA LEU A 118 6.93 1.82 0.88
C LEU A 118 7.94 2.64 1.73
N PRO A 119 9.26 2.57 1.49
CA PRO A 119 10.25 3.40 2.19
C PRO A 119 10.05 4.89 1.92
N GLY A 120 9.79 5.29 0.67
CA GLY A 120 9.52 6.67 0.29
C GLY A 120 8.24 7.22 0.93
N ALA A 121 7.16 6.43 0.94
CA ALA A 121 5.91 6.80 1.59
C ALA A 121 6.06 6.95 3.11
N THR A 122 6.77 6.02 3.76
CA THR A 122 7.05 6.08 5.20
C THR A 122 7.93 7.28 5.55
N SER A 123 8.99 7.51 4.76
CA SER A 123 9.89 8.66 4.84
C SER A 123 9.11 9.98 4.74
N ALA A 124 8.22 10.11 3.75
CA ALA A 124 7.38 11.28 3.55
C ALA A 124 6.42 11.50 4.74
N GLY A 125 5.78 10.44 5.22
CA GLY A 125 4.89 10.47 6.38
C GLY A 125 5.59 10.94 7.65
N LEU A 126 6.74 10.34 7.98
CA LEU A 126 7.57 10.72 9.13
C LEU A 126 8.07 12.17 9.02
N SER A 127 8.57 12.55 7.84
CA SER A 127 9.00 13.92 7.55
C SER A 127 7.87 14.93 7.80
N SER A 128 6.65 14.63 7.35
CA SER A 128 5.49 15.51 7.57
C SER A 128 5.18 15.67 9.06
N ALA A 129 5.14 14.57 9.82
CA ALA A 129 4.91 14.60 11.26
C ALA A 129 6.00 15.40 12.01
N TYR A 130 7.28 15.21 11.65
CA TYR A 130 8.38 15.97 12.25
C TYR A 130 8.35 17.46 11.87
N ASN A 131 8.00 17.79 10.63
CA ASN A 131 7.80 19.19 10.20
C ASN A 131 6.65 19.85 10.99
N GLU A 132 5.54 19.16 11.20
CA GLU A 132 4.43 19.69 12.00
C GLU A 132 4.88 19.97 13.44
N MET A 133 5.62 19.04 14.04
CA MET A 133 6.14 19.18 15.40
C MET A 133 7.16 20.31 15.52
N ARG A 134 8.11 20.39 14.57
CA ARG A 134 9.07 21.49 14.45
C ARG A 134 8.34 22.83 14.35
N ASN A 135 7.29 22.93 13.55
CA ASN A 135 6.52 24.17 13.40
C ASN A 135 5.77 24.55 14.68
N LYS A 136 5.22 23.57 15.41
CA LYS A 136 4.60 23.80 16.73
C LYS A 136 5.62 24.38 17.72
N PHE A 137 6.78 23.74 17.88
CA PHE A 137 7.80 24.22 18.81
C PHE A 137 8.47 25.52 18.36
N SER A 138 8.67 25.74 17.06
CA SER A 138 9.19 26.99 16.51
C SER A 138 8.25 28.17 16.80
N LYS A 139 6.94 27.96 16.66
CA LYS A 139 5.93 28.96 17.07
C LYS A 139 6.01 29.23 18.57
N SER A 140 6.06 28.20 19.41
CA SER A 140 6.22 28.35 20.85
C SER A 140 7.51 29.11 21.22
N ALA A 141 8.65 28.79 20.59
CA ALA A 141 9.91 29.49 20.79
C ALA A 141 9.80 30.98 20.46
N LYS A 142 9.13 31.35 19.36
CA LYS A 142 8.87 32.76 19.00
C LYS A 142 7.97 33.44 20.02
N TRP A 143 6.92 32.78 20.49
CA TRP A 143 6.04 33.30 21.55
C TRP A 143 6.80 33.56 22.86
N TYR A 144 7.64 32.62 23.31
CA TYR A 144 8.49 32.83 24.48
C TYR A 144 9.57 33.89 24.22
N GLY A 145 10.10 34.00 23.00
CA GLY A 145 10.99 35.07 22.61
C GLY A 145 10.35 36.44 22.78
N TRP A 146 9.11 36.61 22.32
CA TRP A 146 8.36 37.84 22.53
C TRP A 146 8.08 38.09 24.03
N GLY A 147 7.70 37.04 24.78
CA GLY A 147 7.53 37.12 26.22
C GLY A 147 8.79 37.53 26.98
N PHE A 148 9.98 37.14 26.50
CA PHE A 148 11.26 37.54 27.08
C PHE A 148 11.54 39.04 26.89
N TYR A 149 11.30 39.57 25.68
CA TYR A 149 11.44 41.01 25.47
C TYR A 149 10.39 41.81 26.25
N ALA A 150 9.15 41.30 26.34
CA ALA A 150 8.11 41.91 27.15
C ALA A 150 8.46 41.92 28.66
N SER A 151 9.04 40.83 29.17
CA SER A 151 9.48 40.77 30.58
C SER A 151 10.64 41.70 30.87
N LEU A 152 11.60 41.82 29.94
CA LEU A 152 12.70 42.78 30.06
C LEU A 152 12.20 44.23 30.03
N PHE A 153 11.23 44.52 29.18
CA PHE A 153 10.58 45.83 29.13
C PHE A 153 9.84 46.14 30.45
N PHE A 154 9.11 45.17 31.01
CA PHE A 154 8.44 45.34 32.30
C PHE A 154 9.44 45.52 33.44
N LEU A 155 10.56 44.80 33.43
CA LEU A 155 11.65 44.97 34.40
C LEU A 155 12.22 46.39 34.34
N LEU A 156 12.44 46.93 33.14
CA LEU A 156 12.92 48.30 32.96
C LEU A 156 11.92 49.33 33.51
N LEU A 157 10.63 49.18 33.20
CA LEU A 157 9.58 50.05 33.74
C LEU A 157 9.50 49.97 35.27
N LEU A 158 9.62 48.77 35.83
CA LEU A 158 9.61 48.55 37.27
C LEU A 158 10.78 49.25 37.95
N ILE A 159 12.00 49.12 37.41
CA ILE A 159 13.19 49.80 37.92
C ILE A 159 12.98 51.33 37.88
N PHE A 160 12.41 51.85 36.80
CA PHE A 160 12.11 53.28 36.67
C PHE A 160 11.10 53.76 37.72
N ARG A 161 10.04 52.98 37.99
CA ARG A 161 9.00 53.33 38.98
C ARG A 161 9.47 53.20 40.43
N ILE A 162 10.34 52.24 40.74
CA ILE A 162 10.85 52.01 42.11
C ILE A 162 12.11 52.85 42.39
N ARG A 163 12.62 53.60 41.42
CA ARG A 163 13.72 54.55 41.62
C ARG A 163 13.42 55.52 42.76
N ASP A 164 12.20 56.07 42.79
CA ASP A 164 11.80 57.11 43.73
C ASP A 164 11.38 56.56 45.10
N LEU A 165 11.19 55.24 45.20
CA LEU A 165 11.02 54.51 46.46
C LEU A 165 12.40 54.38 47.13
N SER A 166 12.74 55.33 47.99
CA SER A 166 13.89 55.23 48.90
C SER A 166 13.48 55.51 50.34
N ILE A 167 13.87 54.63 51.27
CA ILE A 167 13.59 54.81 52.71
C ILE A 167 14.61 55.77 53.35
N ILE A 168 15.84 55.79 52.84
CA ILE A 168 16.92 56.63 53.33
C ILE A 168 17.25 57.64 52.22
N LYS A 169 16.91 58.92 52.43
CA LYS A 169 17.11 60.00 51.44
C LYS A 169 18.58 60.41 51.29
N ASP A 170 19.34 60.35 52.39
CA ASP A 170 20.75 60.71 52.44
C ASP A 170 21.58 59.50 52.87
N ILE A 171 22.46 59.01 51.99
CA ILE A 171 23.44 57.99 52.36
C ILE A 171 24.55 58.72 53.11
N PRO A 172 24.74 58.48 54.43
CA PRO A 172 25.79 59.17 55.17
C PRO A 172 27.15 58.60 54.75
N LEU A 173 27.76 59.21 53.72
CA LEU A 173 29.11 58.87 53.25
C LEU A 173 30.19 59.23 54.30
N ASP A 174 29.86 60.08 55.27
CA ASP A 174 30.76 60.57 56.31
C ASP A 174 30.94 59.62 57.51
N LYS A 175 30.06 58.62 57.68
CA LYS A 175 30.00 57.74 58.87
C LYS A 175 30.71 56.39 58.71
N GLY A 176 31.46 56.20 57.64
CA GLY A 176 32.28 55.00 57.42
C GLY A 176 31.60 53.92 56.56
N LEU A 177 32.43 53.13 55.88
CA LEU A 177 32.05 52.16 54.85
C LEU A 177 30.94 51.18 55.28
N GLY A 178 30.95 50.73 56.54
CA GLY A 178 29.96 49.78 57.06
C GLY A 178 28.53 50.34 57.13
N ILE A 179 28.38 51.59 57.57
CA ILE A 179 27.07 52.24 57.74
C ILE A 179 26.50 52.63 56.37
N SER A 180 27.36 53.09 55.44
CA SER A 180 26.97 53.35 54.05
C SER A 180 26.54 52.06 53.33
N LEU A 181 27.22 50.93 53.58
CA LEU A 181 26.85 49.64 52.99
C LEU A 181 25.50 49.15 53.52
N LEU A 182 25.25 49.26 54.84
CA LEU A 182 23.96 48.90 55.43
C LEU A 182 22.81 49.77 54.89
N ALA A 183 23.03 51.08 54.73
CA ALA A 183 22.02 51.99 54.17
C ALA A 183 21.68 51.63 52.71
N PHE A 184 22.70 51.28 51.90
CA PHE A 184 22.51 50.82 50.52
C PHE A 184 21.75 49.48 50.46
N LEU A 185 22.13 48.52 51.31
CA LEU A 185 21.49 47.19 51.37
C LEU A 185 20.04 47.26 51.90
N GLY A 186 19.78 48.15 52.86
CA GLY A 186 18.44 48.45 53.36
C GLY A 186 17.55 49.03 52.27
N ASN A 187 18.07 49.97 51.49
CA ASN A 187 17.31 50.57 50.38
C ASN A 187 17.07 49.57 49.22
N PHE A 188 17.96 48.60 49.03
CA PHE A 188 17.79 47.52 48.04
C PHE A 188 16.79 46.46 48.52
N SER A 189 16.79 46.12 49.81
CA SER A 189 15.90 45.10 50.40
C SER A 189 14.41 45.43 50.21
N VAL A 190 14.05 46.70 50.22
CA VAL A 190 12.66 47.18 50.02
C VAL A 190 12.20 46.95 48.57
N LYS A 191 13.14 46.88 47.63
CA LYS A 191 12.88 46.71 46.18
C LYS A 191 12.83 45.23 45.77
N LEU A 192 13.43 44.34 46.57
CA LEU A 192 13.49 42.91 46.30
C LEU A 192 12.13 42.24 46.07
N PRO A 193 11.06 42.49 46.87
CA PRO A 193 9.76 41.84 46.66
C PRO A 193 9.15 42.13 45.28
N PHE A 194 9.53 43.24 44.65
CA PHE A 194 9.05 43.63 43.33
C PHE A 194 9.96 43.11 42.21
N ILE A 195 11.27 43.14 42.41
CA ILE A 195 12.26 42.73 41.40
C ILE A 195 12.32 41.20 41.28
N LEU A 196 12.23 40.47 42.39
CA LEU A 196 12.36 39.01 42.41
C LEU A 196 11.33 38.28 41.52
N PRO A 197 10.02 38.60 41.55
CA PRO A 197 9.04 37.96 40.67
C PRO A 197 9.31 38.19 39.18
N VAL A 198 9.76 39.40 38.81
CA VAL A 198 10.06 39.74 37.41
C VAL A 198 11.34 39.06 36.95
N LEU A 199 12.39 39.03 37.77
CA LEU A 199 13.60 38.27 37.48
C LEU A 199 13.32 36.78 37.31
N TRP A 200 12.47 36.22 38.19
CA TRP A 200 12.04 34.83 38.05
C TRP A 200 11.29 34.60 36.73
N LEU A 201 10.41 35.51 36.33
CA LEU A 201 9.70 35.44 35.05
C LEU A 201 10.67 35.50 33.86
N VAL A 202 11.66 36.40 33.88
CA VAL A 202 12.71 36.48 32.85
C VAL A 202 13.46 35.15 32.74
N ILE A 203 13.90 34.58 33.86
CA ILE A 203 14.61 33.29 33.90
C ILE A 203 13.70 32.15 33.39
N PHE A 204 12.44 32.11 33.84
CA PHE A 204 11.47 31.10 33.44
C PHE A 204 11.21 31.13 31.94
N VAL A 205 10.92 32.30 31.37
CA VAL A 205 10.66 32.46 29.94
C VAL A 205 11.93 32.18 29.12
N SER A 206 13.10 32.61 29.60
CA SER A 206 14.39 32.29 28.97
C SER A 206 14.64 30.79 28.90
N LYS A 207 14.42 30.06 30.01
CA LYS A 207 14.57 28.60 30.04
C LYS A 207 13.59 27.94 29.08
N ARG A 208 12.31 28.34 29.13
CA ARG A 208 11.26 27.77 28.29
C ARG A 208 11.47 28.03 26.80
N ARG A 209 12.00 29.20 26.45
CA ARG A 209 12.44 29.52 25.08
C ARG A 209 13.55 28.57 24.62
N SER A 210 14.60 28.40 25.43
CA SER A 210 15.74 27.52 25.10
C SER A 210 15.28 26.07 24.90
N GLU A 211 14.39 25.56 25.77
CA GLU A 211 13.78 24.23 25.61
C GLU A 211 13.04 24.10 24.26
N ALA A 212 12.23 25.10 23.89
CA ALA A 212 11.48 25.09 22.64
C ALA A 212 12.38 25.21 21.39
N GLU A 213 13.44 26.02 21.45
CA GLU A 213 14.44 26.13 20.36
C GLU A 213 15.18 24.80 20.17
N ARG A 214 15.57 24.14 21.26
CA ARG A 214 16.23 22.82 21.21
C ARG A 214 15.33 21.76 20.59
N LEU A 215 14.08 21.65 21.04
CA LEU A 215 13.11 20.73 20.44
C LEU A 215 12.93 21.01 18.95
N THR A 216 12.88 22.29 18.56
CA THR A 216 12.78 22.69 17.15
C THR A 216 13.97 22.17 16.33
N GLN A 217 15.20 22.28 16.84
CA GLN A 217 16.40 21.77 16.17
C GLN A 217 16.40 20.24 16.07
N GLU A 218 15.98 19.55 17.13
CA GLU A 218 15.90 18.08 17.14
C GLU A 218 14.88 17.57 16.12
N TYR A 219 13.68 18.15 16.09
CA TYR A 219 12.68 17.78 15.09
C TYR A 219 13.09 18.20 13.67
N ALA A 220 13.82 19.31 13.49
CA ALA A 220 14.38 19.67 12.19
C ALA A 220 15.43 18.65 11.70
N HIS A 221 16.27 18.15 12.61
CA HIS A 221 17.22 17.08 12.28
C HIS A 221 16.48 15.78 11.91
N LYS A 222 15.48 15.36 12.71
CA LYS A 222 14.65 14.18 12.41
C LYS A 222 13.88 14.33 11.09
N GLU A 223 13.35 15.52 10.80
CA GLU A 223 12.71 15.84 9.51
C GLU A 223 13.69 15.67 8.35
N SER A 224 14.91 16.23 8.46
CA SER A 224 15.93 16.14 7.41
C SER A 224 16.40 14.71 7.15
N LEU A 225 16.58 13.92 8.21
CA LEU A 225 16.90 12.50 8.09
C LEU A 225 15.76 11.72 7.44
N ALA A 226 14.52 11.96 7.86
CA ALA A 226 13.35 11.33 7.27
C ALA A 226 13.26 11.65 5.77
N LYS A 227 13.37 12.93 5.37
CA LYS A 227 13.31 13.35 3.95
C LYS A 227 14.41 12.74 3.08
N SER A 228 15.61 12.61 3.61
CA SER A 228 16.78 12.18 2.84
C SER A 228 16.95 10.65 2.80
N TYR A 229 16.26 9.91 3.68
CA TYR A 229 16.40 8.46 3.79
C TYR A 229 16.15 7.71 2.49
N ASP A 230 15.04 7.96 1.81
CA ASP A 230 14.71 7.27 0.57
C ASP A 230 15.75 7.52 -0.53
N SER A 231 16.22 8.77 -0.64
CA SER A 231 17.27 9.14 -1.58
C SER A 231 18.61 8.46 -1.27
N TYR A 232 19.00 8.37 0.01
CA TYR A 232 20.24 7.68 0.38
C TYR A 232 20.12 6.16 0.21
N LYS A 233 18.97 5.57 0.54
CA LYS A 233 18.69 4.14 0.29
C LYS A 233 18.85 3.82 -1.20
N GLN A 234 18.23 4.60 -2.09
CA GLN A 234 18.36 4.44 -3.54
C GLN A 234 19.78 4.64 -4.05
N GLN A 235 20.57 5.54 -3.45
CA GLN A 235 21.98 5.73 -3.80
C GLN A 235 22.82 4.53 -3.38
N ILE A 236 22.59 3.99 -2.18
CA ILE A 236 23.29 2.80 -1.67
C ILE A 236 22.95 1.57 -2.51
N GLU A 237 21.67 1.36 -2.86
CA GLU A 237 21.21 0.25 -3.71
C GLU A 237 21.81 0.27 -5.14
N LYS A 238 22.41 1.39 -5.57
CA LYS A 238 23.13 1.49 -6.84
C LYS A 238 24.64 1.17 -6.73
N LEU A 239 25.16 0.98 -5.51
CA LEU A 239 26.56 0.61 -5.29
C LEU A 239 26.78 -0.90 -5.43
N SER A 240 28.03 -1.35 -5.38
CA SER A 240 28.38 -2.78 -5.33
C SER A 240 27.77 -3.49 -4.12
N GLU A 241 27.54 -4.80 -4.23
CA GLU A 241 26.95 -5.61 -3.13
C GLU A 241 27.72 -5.50 -1.81
N GLU A 242 29.04 -5.37 -1.88
CA GLU A 242 29.90 -5.20 -0.70
C GLU A 242 29.61 -3.87 0.02
N ASN A 243 29.56 -2.77 -0.72
CA ASN A 243 29.21 -1.45 -0.19
C ASN A 243 27.77 -1.38 0.32
N GLN A 244 26.83 -2.08 -0.32
CA GLN A 244 25.44 -2.17 0.15
C GLN A 244 25.35 -2.84 1.53
N LYS A 245 26.04 -3.97 1.70
CA LYS A 245 26.06 -4.74 2.96
C LYS A 245 26.67 -3.95 4.11
N GLU A 246 27.57 -3.01 3.83
CA GLU A 246 28.18 -2.14 4.84
C GLU A 246 27.33 -0.89 5.12
N LEU A 247 26.89 -0.16 4.10
CA LEU A 247 26.30 1.17 4.24
C LEU A 247 24.81 1.15 4.59
N LEU A 248 24.07 0.15 4.14
CA LEU A 248 22.62 0.07 4.40
C LEU A 248 22.32 -0.13 5.91
N PRO A 249 23.02 -1.05 6.64
CA PRO A 249 22.87 -1.16 8.08
C PRO A 249 23.22 0.14 8.82
N VAL A 250 24.27 0.85 8.39
CA VAL A 250 24.67 2.13 9.00
C VAL A 250 23.58 3.20 8.83
N LEU A 251 22.98 3.28 7.64
CA LEU A 251 21.85 4.19 7.38
C LEU A 251 20.66 3.85 8.29
N MET A 252 20.29 2.57 8.37
CA MET A 252 19.19 2.10 9.21
C MET A 252 19.47 2.34 10.70
N GLU A 253 20.68 2.04 11.17
CA GLU A 253 21.08 2.25 12.56
C GLU A 253 20.99 3.74 12.94
N ASN A 254 21.48 4.63 12.08
CA ASN A 254 21.39 6.08 12.33
C ASN A 254 19.94 6.58 12.33
N MET A 255 19.08 6.06 11.46
CA MET A 255 17.66 6.37 11.47
C MET A 255 16.99 5.87 12.76
N ILE A 256 17.24 4.61 13.16
CA ILE A 256 16.70 4.03 14.38
C ILE A 256 17.16 4.83 15.60
N LYS A 257 18.44 5.18 15.69
CA LYS A 257 18.98 6.04 16.76
C LYS A 257 18.27 7.39 16.81
N ALA A 258 18.05 8.04 15.66
CA ALA A 258 17.37 9.33 15.60
C ALA A 258 15.90 9.25 16.04
N ILE A 259 15.20 8.16 15.70
CA ILE A 259 13.82 7.92 16.13
C ILE A 259 13.77 7.61 17.63
N ALA A 260 14.64 6.73 18.12
CA ALA A 260 14.71 6.27 19.50
C ALA A 260 15.13 7.38 20.48
N LEU A 261 15.86 8.40 20.04
CA LEU A 261 16.29 9.51 20.90
C LEU A 261 15.07 10.28 21.41
N ASN A 262 14.78 10.14 22.70
CA ASN A 262 13.66 10.79 23.35
C ASN A 262 13.95 12.29 23.55
N PRO A 263 13.12 13.21 23.03
CA PRO A 263 13.30 14.65 23.25
C PRO A 263 13.24 15.08 24.73
N ALA A 264 12.68 14.26 25.62
CA ALA A 264 12.74 14.51 27.06
C ALA A 264 14.14 14.27 27.66
N GLU A 265 14.87 13.28 27.17
CA GLU A 265 16.23 12.99 27.65
C GLU A 265 17.23 14.05 27.22
N THR A 266 17.02 14.65 26.05
CA THR A 266 17.82 15.77 25.62
C THR A 266 17.57 16.95 26.55
N LEU A 267 16.31 17.33 26.78
CA LEU A 267 15.94 18.40 27.72
C LEU A 267 16.52 18.20 29.14
N ASP A 268 16.54 16.96 29.64
CA ASP A 268 17.00 16.63 31.00
C ASP A 268 18.54 16.56 31.13
N LYS A 269 19.25 16.34 30.00
CA LYS A 269 20.70 16.53 29.95
C LYS A 269 21.00 18.01 30.17
N LYS A 270 21.35 18.30 31.42
CA LYS A 270 22.01 19.49 31.95
C LYS A 270 23.33 19.73 31.21
N HIS A 271 23.26 20.10 29.94
CA HIS A 271 24.29 20.95 29.39
C HIS A 271 24.21 22.20 30.23
N GLN A 272 25.24 22.40 31.07
CA GLN A 272 25.56 23.72 31.56
C GLN A 272 25.52 24.57 30.30
N SER A 273 24.44 25.35 30.12
CA SER A 273 24.51 26.50 29.24
C SER A 273 25.74 27.19 29.76
N ASP A 274 26.84 27.13 29.02
CA ASP A 274 27.96 27.95 29.37
C ASP A 274 27.44 29.35 29.13
N SER A 275 26.89 29.93 30.20
CA SER A 275 26.53 31.33 30.23
C SER A 275 27.81 32.04 29.81
N PRO A 276 27.75 33.11 29.03
CA PRO A 276 28.94 33.88 28.70
C PRO A 276 29.80 34.16 29.95
N ILE A 277 29.14 34.28 31.12
CA ILE A 277 29.78 34.42 32.43
C ILE A 277 30.51 33.14 32.90
N SER A 278 29.96 31.93 32.71
CA SER A 278 30.65 30.69 33.11
C SER A 278 31.82 30.36 32.20
N GLU A 279 31.76 30.75 30.93
CA GLU A 279 32.89 30.61 29.99
C GLU A 279 34.03 31.59 30.34
N ILE A 280 33.69 32.83 30.71
CA ILE A 280 34.64 33.83 31.25
C ILE A 280 35.22 33.42 32.62
N LEU A 281 34.42 32.77 33.48
CA LEU A 281 34.87 32.26 34.79
C LEU A 281 35.73 31.00 34.66
N LYS A 282 35.52 30.18 33.62
CA LYS A 282 36.35 29.02 33.29
C LYS A 282 37.69 29.42 32.65
N ASP A 283 37.77 30.62 32.07
CA ASP A 283 39.02 31.18 31.59
C ASP A 283 39.95 31.54 32.78
N LYS A 284 40.88 30.62 33.04
CA LYS A 284 41.91 30.78 34.09
C LYS A 284 42.75 32.04 33.88
N ASN A 285 42.91 32.52 32.64
CA ASN A 285 43.68 33.73 32.36
C ASN A 285 42.94 34.98 32.84
N PHE A 286 41.62 35.03 32.68
CA PHE A 286 40.79 36.14 33.15
C PHE A 286 40.80 36.22 34.68
N ILE A 287 40.59 35.10 35.37
CA ILE A 287 40.62 35.02 36.84
C ILE A 287 42.01 35.40 37.39
N ASN A 288 43.09 34.91 36.78
CA ASN A 288 44.46 35.25 37.18
C ASN A 288 44.75 36.74 36.95
N SER A 289 44.27 37.33 35.85
CA SER A 289 44.46 38.77 35.57
C SER A 289 43.76 39.68 36.58
N ILE A 290 42.62 39.25 37.11
CA ILE A 290 41.90 39.97 38.18
C ILE A 290 42.64 39.79 39.50
N ALA A 291 43.07 38.57 39.82
CA ALA A 291 43.83 38.28 41.04
C ALA A 291 45.16 39.06 41.09
N ASP A 292 45.88 39.15 39.97
CA ASP A 292 47.12 39.89 39.86
C ASP A 292 46.91 41.40 40.01
N ARG A 293 45.85 41.98 39.42
CA ARG A 293 45.52 43.41 39.60
C ARG A 293 45.12 43.76 41.03
N VAL A 294 44.43 42.85 41.73
CA VAL A 294 44.08 43.02 43.15
C VAL A 294 45.32 42.92 44.03
N LYS A 295 46.27 42.04 43.69
CA LYS A 295 47.54 41.90 44.42
C LYS A 295 48.47 43.09 44.21
N ASP A 296 48.50 43.68 43.02
CA ASP A 296 49.30 44.85 42.67
C ASP A 296 48.76 46.16 43.28
N SER A 297 47.44 46.25 43.49
CA SER A 297 46.83 47.38 44.21
C SER A 297 47.01 47.30 45.73
N SER A 298 47.15 46.09 46.29
CA SER A 298 47.47 45.89 47.71
C SER A 298 48.95 46.10 48.04
N SER A 299 49.86 45.88 47.10
CA SER A 299 51.30 46.12 47.30
C SER A 299 51.70 47.60 47.22
N LYS A 300 50.90 48.43 46.54
CA LYS A 300 51.12 49.88 46.39
C LYS A 300 50.57 50.75 47.55
N SER A 301 49.97 50.15 48.59
CA SER A 301 49.43 50.89 49.74
C SER A 301 50.20 50.66 51.06
N LYS A 302 51.47 50.23 50.99
CA LYS A 302 52.38 50.23 52.14
C LYS A 302 53.47 51.28 51.96
#